data_AF-A0A7W0UM70-F1
#
_entry.id   AF-A0A7W0UM70-F1
#
_cell.length_a   1.000
_cell.length_b   1.000
_cell.length_c   1.000
_cell.angle_alpha   90.00
_cell.angle_beta   90.00
_cell.angle_gamma   90.00
#
_symmetry.space_group_name_H-M   'P 1'
#
loop_
_entity.id
_entity.type
_entity.pdbx_description
1 polymer ?
#
loop_
_entity_poly.entity_id
_entity_poly.type
_entity_poly.pdbx_seq_one_letter_code
_entity_poly.pdbx_strand_id
1 'polypeptide(L)'
;MRTTAELREGFLSFFEGKGHARAHSASLIPRADDRSTLLNSAGVQPLMPYMLGREDPPAPLLTTAQKVFRTTDVDEVGRDGYHLSFFEMLGNFSFGQYFKEGAIELAWEFMFDHLQLDPARIWVTVLAADAELGLEDDQVAIDAWERIGMPSERIVRLPRSENFWSVGGPGPCGPDSEIFFDWGKEKSCGRPGCGPGCPCDRYLEIWNLVFMEFELHHDGKLTPLPEQNIDTGMGLERTARVLQGVDSVYDTDGYQAIMDWIAGESGVAYGESDEATKAHRILADHGRGMTFLAGEGIAPSNEGRGYVMRRIVRRAVQQAGRIGLSPPFLPGLADAVIEQMGEAYPELVEYRAEIRRILAGEEERFAETLSRGMRLFDDVAASGDISGEDAFRLHDTYGFPLELTRELASERDLAVDEDRFTALMGEQRERSRAASGFELRLTDEAKTDFVGYERTEALTAIASLEELGDGLFQAKLHESPFYAEGGGQVSD
;
A
#
# COMPACT_ATOMS: atom_id res chain seq x y z
N MET A 1 24.56 -4.11 -12.26
CA MET A 1 23.19 -4.66 -12.31
C MET A 1 22.48 -3.94 -13.45
N ARG A 2 21.81 -4.66 -14.35
CA ARG A 2 21.18 -4.11 -15.58
C ARG A 2 19.68 -4.35 -15.64
N THR A 3 19.18 -5.38 -14.94
CA THR A 3 17.76 -5.75 -14.92
C THR A 3 17.17 -5.54 -13.52
N THR A 4 15.85 -5.40 -13.43
CA THR A 4 15.14 -5.33 -12.16
C THR A 4 15.38 -6.59 -11.30
N ALA A 5 15.47 -7.76 -11.95
CA ALA A 5 15.81 -9.01 -11.27
C ALA A 5 17.24 -9.04 -10.71
N GLU A 6 18.23 -8.57 -11.47
CA GLU A 6 19.61 -8.46 -10.99
C GLU A 6 19.74 -7.45 -9.85
N LEU A 7 18.96 -6.38 -9.86
CA LEU A 7 18.92 -5.43 -8.74
C LEU A 7 18.39 -6.08 -7.46
N ARG A 8 17.26 -6.79 -7.55
CA ARG A 8 16.68 -7.51 -6.40
C ARG A 8 17.68 -8.50 -5.81
N GLU A 9 18.23 -9.39 -6.64
CA GLU A 9 19.19 -10.40 -6.18
C GLU A 9 20.49 -9.76 -5.71
N GLY A 10 20.95 -8.71 -6.38
CA GLY A 10 22.13 -7.95 -6.02
C GLY A 10 22.03 -7.32 -4.63
N PHE A 11 20.86 -6.79 -4.27
CA PHE A 11 20.60 -6.25 -2.94
C PHE A 11 20.60 -7.36 -1.88
N LEU A 12 19.83 -8.42 -2.09
CA LEU A 12 19.69 -9.50 -1.10
C LEU A 12 21.04 -10.19 -0.84
N SER A 13 21.79 -10.51 -1.90
CA SER A 13 23.10 -11.14 -1.81
C SER A 13 24.17 -10.24 -1.19
N PHE A 14 24.11 -8.92 -1.43
CA PHE A 14 24.98 -7.96 -0.76
C PHE A 14 24.80 -8.01 0.76
N PHE A 15 23.56 -7.91 1.25
CA PHE A 15 23.29 -7.93 2.69
C PHE A 15 23.54 -9.31 3.32
N GLU A 16 23.31 -10.41 2.61
CA GLU A 16 23.78 -11.73 3.07
C GLU A 16 25.30 -11.78 3.25
N GLY A 17 26.05 -11.17 2.33
CA GLY A 17 27.51 -11.00 2.46
C GLY A 17 27.93 -10.17 3.67
N LYS A 18 27.02 -9.38 4.25
CA LYS A 18 27.21 -8.58 5.47
C LYS A 18 26.67 -9.27 6.73
N GLY A 19 26.19 -10.50 6.61
CA GLY A 19 25.71 -11.31 7.74
C GLY A 19 24.22 -11.19 8.02
N HIS A 20 23.44 -10.50 7.17
CA HIS A 20 21.98 -10.52 7.25
C HIS A 20 21.44 -11.85 6.77
N ALA A 21 20.49 -12.44 7.49
CA ALA A 21 19.76 -13.60 7.00
C ALA A 21 18.69 -13.13 6.00
N ARG A 22 18.68 -13.72 4.80
CA ARG A 22 17.63 -13.50 3.81
C ARG A 22 16.33 -14.14 4.28
N ALA A 23 15.27 -13.35 4.38
CA ALA A 23 13.93 -13.82 4.66
C ALA A 23 13.03 -13.65 3.42
N HIS A 24 12.04 -14.53 3.30
CA HIS A 24 11.01 -14.39 2.27
C HIS A 24 10.11 -13.18 2.58
N SER A 25 9.53 -12.60 1.53
CA SER A 25 8.46 -11.60 1.69
C SER A 25 7.33 -12.19 2.54
N ALA A 26 6.86 -11.43 3.53
CA ALA A 26 5.61 -11.71 4.21
C ALA A 26 4.42 -11.50 3.26
N SER A 27 3.25 -11.98 3.69
CA SER A 27 1.96 -11.73 3.02
C SER A 27 1.66 -10.24 2.89
N LEU A 28 0.86 -9.85 1.89
CA LEU A 28 0.24 -8.51 1.86
C LEU A 28 -0.79 -8.33 2.98
N ILE A 29 -1.31 -9.41 3.53
CA ILE A 29 -2.19 -9.40 4.70
C ILE A 29 -1.31 -9.24 5.96
N PRO A 30 -1.48 -8.17 6.74
CA PRO A 30 -0.82 -8.00 8.02
C PRO A 30 -1.14 -9.14 8.97
N ARG A 31 -0.24 -9.36 9.94
CA ARG A 31 -0.45 -10.35 10.99
C ARG A 31 -1.75 -10.07 11.75
N ALA A 32 -2.34 -11.12 12.33
CA ALA A 32 -3.63 -11.02 13.03
C ALA A 32 -3.58 -10.13 14.29
N ASP A 33 -2.41 -9.78 14.80
CA ASP A 33 -2.17 -8.85 15.91
C ASP A 33 -1.87 -7.41 15.45
N ASP A 34 -1.61 -7.20 14.15
CA ASP A 34 -1.38 -5.88 13.58
C ASP A 34 -2.71 -5.16 13.30
N ARG A 35 -2.83 -3.94 13.83
CA ARG A 35 -3.99 -3.05 13.62
C ARG A 35 -3.60 -1.72 12.96
N SER A 36 -2.32 -1.55 12.64
CA SER A 36 -1.77 -0.30 12.08
C SER A 36 -2.16 -0.09 10.63
N THR A 37 -2.32 -1.18 9.87
CA THR A 37 -2.60 -1.12 8.43
C THR A 37 -3.59 -2.18 7.98
N LEU A 38 -4.22 -1.92 6.83
CA LEU A 38 -5.11 -2.86 6.16
C LEU A 38 -4.33 -3.88 5.31
N LEU A 39 -3.27 -3.41 4.65
CA LEU A 39 -2.35 -4.18 3.81
C LEU A 39 -0.92 -3.76 4.17
N ASN A 40 0.03 -4.68 4.13
CA ASN A 40 1.43 -4.34 4.39
C ASN A 40 1.92 -3.33 3.31
N SER A 41 2.27 -2.13 3.75
CA SER A 41 2.74 -0.98 2.96
C SER A 41 4.24 -0.70 3.14
N ALA A 42 4.90 -1.42 4.04
CA ALA A 42 6.34 -1.33 4.30
C ALA A 42 6.96 -2.69 4.69
N GLY A 43 8.27 -2.82 4.50
CA GLY A 43 9.07 -3.99 4.88
C GLY A 43 9.08 -4.30 6.38
N VAL A 44 8.95 -3.27 7.22
CA VAL A 44 9.05 -3.40 8.68
C VAL A 44 7.77 -3.86 9.37
N GLN A 45 6.60 -3.70 8.75
CA GLN A 45 5.31 -4.02 9.40
C GLN A 45 5.24 -5.49 9.87
N PRO A 46 5.65 -6.50 9.07
CA PRO A 46 5.74 -7.88 9.55
C PRO A 46 6.75 -8.09 10.69
N LEU A 47 7.69 -7.17 10.87
CA LEU A 47 8.83 -7.25 11.80
C LEU A 47 8.63 -6.40 13.06
N MET A 48 7.52 -5.68 13.18
CA MET A 48 7.24 -4.80 14.33
C MET A 48 7.36 -5.49 15.69
N PRO A 49 6.89 -6.74 15.92
CA PRO A 49 7.04 -7.39 17.21
C PRO A 49 8.51 -7.49 17.66
N TYR A 50 9.44 -7.66 16.72
CA TYR A 50 10.88 -7.73 16.99
C TYR A 50 11.45 -6.35 17.29
N MET A 51 11.07 -5.34 16.51
CA MET A 51 11.48 -3.93 16.73
C MET A 51 11.05 -3.42 18.11
N LEU A 52 9.89 -3.87 18.58
CA LEU A 52 9.32 -3.51 19.87
C LEU A 52 9.86 -4.35 21.04
N GLY A 53 10.71 -5.35 20.77
CA GLY A 53 11.22 -6.28 21.79
C GLY A 53 10.15 -7.18 22.41
N ARG A 54 9.03 -7.39 21.72
CA ARG A 54 7.92 -8.24 22.17
C ARG A 54 8.14 -9.72 21.83
N GLU A 55 8.88 -9.97 20.75
CA GLU A 55 9.29 -11.30 20.30
C GLU A 55 10.79 -11.28 19.93
N ASP A 56 11.45 -12.44 19.99
CA ASP A 56 12.83 -12.59 19.51
C ASP A 56 12.85 -12.66 17.97
N PRO A 57 13.71 -11.90 17.28
CA PRO A 57 13.82 -11.99 15.83
C PRO A 57 14.43 -13.34 15.40
N PRO A 58 14.07 -13.85 14.21
CA PRO A 58 14.60 -15.12 13.70
C PRO A 58 16.11 -15.07 13.41
N ALA A 59 16.65 -13.87 13.21
CA ALA A 59 18.08 -13.59 13.13
C ALA A 59 18.35 -12.16 13.60
N PRO A 60 19.54 -11.85 14.13
CA PRO A 60 19.87 -10.50 14.63
C PRO A 60 19.92 -9.44 13.50
N LEU A 61 20.13 -9.89 12.25
CA LEU A 61 20.15 -9.08 11.05
C LEU A 61 19.31 -9.76 9.98
N LEU A 62 18.43 -9.03 9.29
CA LEU A 62 17.57 -9.57 8.23
C LEU A 62 17.62 -8.75 6.94
N THR A 63 17.41 -9.39 5.79
CA THR A 63 17.17 -8.70 4.53
C THR A 63 16.01 -9.34 3.76
N THR A 64 15.20 -8.52 3.09
CA THR A 64 14.00 -8.96 2.37
C THR A 64 13.75 -8.14 1.10
N ALA A 65 13.02 -8.73 0.15
CA ALA A 65 12.31 -8.02 -0.91
C ALA A 65 10.81 -8.14 -0.66
N GLN A 66 10.25 -7.23 0.13
CA GLN A 66 8.87 -7.29 0.60
C GLN A 66 7.89 -6.80 -0.48
N LYS A 67 6.88 -7.62 -0.78
CA LYS A 67 5.68 -7.20 -1.50
C LYS A 67 4.94 -6.15 -0.67
N VAL A 68 4.70 -4.96 -1.22
CA VAL A 68 4.00 -3.88 -0.52
C VAL A 68 2.84 -3.34 -1.34
N PHE A 69 1.78 -2.96 -0.65
CA PHE A 69 0.61 -2.32 -1.25
C PHE A 69 0.26 -1.02 -0.52
N ARG A 70 0.30 0.11 -1.22
CA ARG A 70 -0.04 1.44 -0.70
C ARG A 70 -1.39 1.90 -1.23
N THR A 71 -2.41 1.85 -0.37
CA THR A 71 -3.76 2.31 -0.71
C THR A 71 -3.85 3.82 -0.90
N THR A 72 -2.95 4.57 -0.28
CA THR A 72 -2.84 6.03 -0.36
C THR A 72 -2.43 6.51 -1.75
N ASP A 73 -1.64 5.69 -2.46
CA ASP A 73 -1.00 6.09 -3.72
C ASP A 73 -1.86 5.72 -4.94
N VAL A 74 -2.96 4.98 -4.73
CA VAL A 74 -3.87 4.50 -5.79
C VAL A 74 -4.34 5.64 -6.69
N ASP A 75 -4.64 6.82 -6.13
CA ASP A 75 -5.12 7.97 -6.91
C ASP A 75 -4.01 8.65 -7.75
N GLU A 76 -2.74 8.49 -7.36
CA GLU A 76 -1.59 9.03 -8.08
C GLU A 76 -1.12 8.11 -9.20
N VAL A 77 -1.38 6.80 -9.09
CA VAL A 77 -1.08 5.82 -10.15
C VAL A 77 -1.66 6.28 -11.48
N GLY A 78 -0.80 6.36 -12.50
CA GLY A 78 -1.11 6.79 -13.86
C GLY A 78 -0.95 8.29 -14.12
N ARG A 79 -0.82 9.13 -13.09
CA ARG A 79 -0.61 10.58 -13.24
C ARG A 79 0.85 10.95 -13.44
N ASP A 80 1.74 10.29 -12.71
CA ASP A 80 3.18 10.44 -12.85
C ASP A 80 3.86 9.12 -13.30
N GLY A 81 5.18 9.13 -13.30
CA GLY A 81 6.01 8.02 -13.75
C GLY A 81 6.67 7.23 -12.63
N TYR A 82 6.27 7.37 -11.35
CA TYR A 82 6.97 6.76 -10.21
C TYR A 82 6.12 6.34 -9.01
N HIS A 83 4.83 6.73 -8.92
CA HIS A 83 3.89 6.16 -7.95
C HIS A 83 3.30 4.85 -8.43
N LEU A 84 3.19 3.91 -7.49
CA LEU A 84 2.69 2.55 -7.67
C LEU A 84 1.77 2.21 -6.50
N SER A 85 0.68 1.49 -6.76
CA SER A 85 -0.14 0.91 -5.70
C SER A 85 0.51 -0.36 -5.15
N PHE A 86 1.12 -1.17 -6.02
CA PHE A 86 1.89 -2.36 -5.66
C PHE A 86 3.32 -2.23 -6.13
N PHE A 87 4.28 -2.49 -5.26
CA PHE A 87 5.69 -2.45 -5.58
C PHE A 87 6.49 -3.36 -4.65
N GLU A 88 7.80 -3.45 -4.88
CA GLU A 88 8.70 -4.23 -4.04
C GLU A 88 9.62 -3.32 -3.25
N MET A 89 9.69 -3.56 -1.94
CA MET A 89 10.54 -2.84 -1.02
C MET A 89 11.72 -3.72 -0.61
N LEU A 90 12.91 -3.34 -1.04
CA LEU A 90 14.16 -3.95 -0.64
C LEU A 90 14.56 -3.38 0.73
N GLY A 91 14.72 -4.23 1.74
CA GLY A 91 15.01 -3.79 3.10
C GLY A 91 16.12 -4.59 3.75
N ASN A 92 16.95 -3.90 4.51
CA ASN A 92 17.84 -4.46 5.51
C ASN A 92 17.42 -4.00 6.92
N PHE A 93 17.45 -4.92 7.87
CA PHE A 93 16.98 -4.69 9.23
C PHE A 93 18.05 -5.10 10.24
N SER A 94 18.22 -4.27 11.28
CA SER A 94 19.12 -4.53 12.42
C SER A 94 18.30 -4.53 13.70
N PHE A 95 18.39 -5.61 14.47
CA PHE A 95 17.77 -5.72 15.78
C PHE A 95 18.85 -5.55 16.86
N GLY A 96 19.11 -4.31 17.28
CA GLY A 96 20.12 -3.98 18.30
C GLY A 96 21.57 -4.29 17.93
N GLN A 97 21.93 -4.40 16.64
CA GLN A 97 23.31 -4.78 16.23
C GLN A 97 24.15 -3.58 15.77
N TYR A 98 23.70 -2.91 14.72
CA TYR A 98 24.23 -1.62 14.26
C TYR A 98 23.11 -0.59 14.18
N PHE A 99 23.49 0.69 14.15
CA PHE A 99 22.56 1.82 14.08
C PHE A 99 22.97 2.79 12.95
N LYS A 100 22.81 4.11 13.13
CA LYS A 100 22.94 5.12 12.06
C LYS A 100 24.23 4.99 11.24
N GLU A 101 25.38 4.94 11.90
CA GLU A 101 26.69 4.86 11.24
C GLU A 101 26.81 3.62 10.34
N GLY A 102 26.48 2.44 10.88
CA GLY A 102 26.53 1.19 10.12
C GLY A 102 25.50 1.14 8.99
N ALA A 103 24.30 1.69 9.19
CA ALA A 103 23.27 1.76 8.15
C ALA A 103 23.73 2.64 6.97
N ILE A 104 24.30 3.80 7.29
CA ILE A 104 24.84 4.75 6.30
C ILE A 104 26.04 4.15 5.56
N GLU A 105 26.95 3.47 6.26
CA GLU A 105 28.09 2.76 5.66
C GLU A 105 27.66 1.70 4.65
N LEU A 106 26.69 0.86 5.03
CA LEU A 106 26.16 -0.19 4.16
C LEU A 106 25.40 0.38 2.96
N ALA A 107 24.60 1.43 3.16
CA ALA A 107 23.89 2.11 2.07
C ALA A 107 24.88 2.74 1.08
N TRP A 108 25.92 3.42 1.57
CA TRP A 108 26.98 4.01 0.75
C TRP A 108 27.71 2.96 -0.08
N GLU A 109 28.17 1.87 0.56
CA GLU A 109 28.85 0.77 -0.13
C GLU A 109 27.98 0.17 -1.23
N PHE A 110 26.70 -0.10 -0.94
CA PHE A 110 25.79 -0.64 -1.95
C PHE A 110 25.59 0.33 -3.12
N MET A 111 25.36 1.61 -2.87
CA MET A 111 25.14 2.61 -3.92
C MET A 111 26.34 2.79 -4.85
N PHE A 112 27.55 2.83 -4.31
CA PHE A 112 28.72 3.23 -5.10
C PHE A 112 29.58 2.06 -5.56
N ASP A 113 29.71 1.02 -4.74
CA ASP A 113 30.55 -0.13 -5.09
C ASP A 113 29.74 -1.18 -5.88
N HIS A 114 28.44 -1.34 -5.59
CA HIS A 114 27.59 -2.35 -6.22
C HIS A 114 26.69 -1.78 -7.33
N LEU A 115 25.97 -0.70 -7.05
CA LEU A 115 25.10 -0.05 -8.04
C LEU A 115 25.87 0.86 -9.01
N GLN A 116 27.06 1.33 -8.60
CA GLN A 116 27.90 2.24 -9.38
C GLN A 116 27.18 3.54 -9.76
N LEU A 117 26.33 4.05 -8.85
CA LEU A 117 25.66 5.33 -9.04
C LEU A 117 26.68 6.47 -9.07
N ASP A 118 26.37 7.55 -9.80
CA ASP A 118 27.21 8.74 -9.80
C ASP A 118 27.08 9.48 -8.46
N PRO A 119 28.14 9.59 -7.64
CA PRO A 119 28.08 10.31 -6.36
C PRO A 119 27.69 11.78 -6.52
N ALA A 120 27.90 12.38 -7.70
CA ALA A 120 27.49 13.76 -7.97
C ALA A 120 25.96 13.94 -8.04
N ARG A 121 25.22 12.84 -8.21
CA ARG A 121 23.76 12.80 -8.38
C ARG A 121 23.03 12.44 -7.09
N ILE A 122 23.75 12.02 -6.05
CA ILE A 122 23.13 11.59 -4.79
C ILE A 122 23.05 12.74 -3.80
N TRP A 123 21.87 12.86 -3.19
CA TRP A 123 21.56 13.78 -2.10
C TRP A 123 20.96 12.98 -0.95
N VAL A 124 21.14 13.46 0.28
CA VAL A 124 20.56 12.83 1.47
C VAL A 124 19.81 13.85 2.30
N THR A 125 18.77 13.40 2.99
CA THR A 125 18.03 14.22 3.94
C THR A 125 18.19 13.67 5.36
N VAL A 126 17.96 14.51 6.36
CA VAL A 126 18.01 14.17 7.79
C VAL A 126 17.00 15.01 8.55
N LEU A 127 16.56 14.51 9.72
CA LEU A 127 15.65 15.25 10.59
C LEU A 127 16.27 16.57 11.09
N ALA A 128 15.56 17.67 10.84
CA ALA A 128 15.78 18.97 11.48
C ALA A 128 15.17 19.01 12.88
N ALA A 129 15.68 19.88 13.73
CA ALA A 129 15.18 20.07 15.09
C ALA A 129 13.65 20.26 15.13
N ASP A 130 13.01 19.55 16.05
CA ASP A 130 11.57 19.58 16.29
C ASP A 130 11.29 19.99 17.74
N ALA A 131 10.82 21.22 17.91
CA ALA A 131 10.54 21.78 19.23
C ALA A 131 9.35 21.13 19.95
N GLU A 132 8.42 20.49 19.22
CA GLU A 132 7.24 19.84 19.79
C GLU A 132 7.61 18.49 20.42
N LEU A 133 8.47 17.74 19.74
CA LEU A 133 9.01 16.47 20.25
C LEU A 133 10.25 16.65 21.13
N GLY A 134 10.81 17.86 21.21
CA GLY A 134 12.03 18.14 21.96
C GLY A 134 13.26 17.48 21.34
N LEU A 135 13.27 17.33 20.01
CA LEU A 135 14.37 16.74 19.25
C LEU A 135 15.26 17.86 18.68
N GLU A 136 16.57 17.66 18.75
CA GLU A 136 17.54 18.51 18.05
C GLU A 136 17.73 18.01 16.60
N ASP A 137 18.53 18.73 15.80
CA ASP A 137 18.98 18.21 14.50
C ASP A 137 19.62 16.83 14.69
N ASP A 138 19.41 15.89 13.75
CA ASP A 138 20.04 14.57 13.81
C ASP A 138 21.54 14.63 13.49
N GLN A 139 22.30 15.22 14.41
CA GLN A 139 23.74 15.46 14.26
C GLN A 139 24.52 14.15 14.09
N VAL A 140 24.04 13.05 14.66
CA VAL A 140 24.66 11.73 14.52
C VAL A 140 24.61 11.26 13.06
N ALA A 141 23.46 11.42 12.38
CA ALA A 141 23.34 11.09 10.97
C ALA A 141 24.14 12.06 10.08
N ILE A 142 24.13 13.36 10.38
CA ILE A 142 24.92 14.38 9.66
C ILE A 142 26.41 14.02 9.71
N ASP A 143 26.96 13.81 10.91
CA ASP A 143 28.37 13.50 11.11
C ASP A 143 28.77 12.18 10.41
N ALA A 144 27.88 11.18 10.40
CA ALA A 144 28.12 9.91 9.73
C ALA A 144 28.21 10.09 8.20
N TRP A 145 27.29 10.84 7.60
CA TRP A 145 27.32 11.17 6.17
C TRP A 145 28.55 11.99 5.78
N GLU A 146 28.91 13.01 6.56
CA GLU A 146 30.10 13.81 6.28
C GLU A 146 31.39 12.97 6.37
N ARG A 147 31.47 12.08 7.37
CA ARG A 147 32.63 11.21 7.59
C ARG A 147 32.86 10.23 6.45
N ILE A 148 31.79 9.70 5.85
CA ILE A 148 31.88 8.78 4.70
C ILE A 148 32.16 9.50 3.38
N GLY A 149 32.08 10.84 3.38
CA GLY A 149 32.47 11.69 2.26
C GLY A 149 31.32 12.37 1.52
N MET A 150 30.10 12.36 2.08
CA MET A 150 29.00 13.15 1.53
C MET A 150 29.29 14.66 1.70
N PRO A 151 29.24 15.46 0.64
CA PRO A 151 29.42 16.91 0.76
C PRO A 151 28.30 17.53 1.62
N SER A 152 28.66 18.43 2.54
CA SER A 152 27.72 19.06 3.46
C SER A 152 26.56 19.77 2.76
N GLU A 153 26.80 20.33 1.56
CA GLU A 153 25.75 20.98 0.76
C GLU A 153 24.70 20.02 0.19
N ARG A 154 24.95 18.71 0.24
CA ARG A 154 24.01 17.65 -0.19
C ARG A 154 23.35 16.91 0.97
N ILE A 155 23.59 17.35 2.21
CA ILE A 155 22.91 16.87 3.41
C ILE A 155 21.84 17.92 3.76
N VAL A 156 20.59 17.62 3.42
CA VAL A 156 19.46 18.56 3.53
C VAL A 156 18.67 18.25 4.79
N ARG A 157 18.47 19.25 5.64
CA ARG A 157 17.68 19.11 6.87
C ARG A 157 16.22 19.38 6.56
N LEU A 158 15.33 18.43 6.82
CA LEU A 158 13.90 18.57 6.59
C LEU A 158 13.10 18.40 7.90
N PRO A 159 11.90 19.00 7.98
CA PRO A 159 11.07 18.92 9.19
C PRO A 159 10.55 17.50 9.45
N ARG A 160 9.97 17.30 10.63
CA ARG A 160 9.32 16.04 11.06
C ARG A 160 8.33 15.45 10.04
N SER A 161 7.63 16.28 9.26
CA SER A 161 6.68 15.79 8.25
C SER A 161 7.34 15.00 7.12
N GLU A 162 8.64 15.20 6.90
CA GLU A 162 9.43 14.55 5.85
C GLU A 162 10.43 13.56 6.44
N ASN A 163 11.12 13.92 7.55
CA ASN A 163 12.19 13.09 8.12
C ASN A 163 11.91 12.49 9.51
N PHE A 164 10.66 12.11 9.78
CA PHE A 164 10.31 11.32 10.95
C PHE A 164 9.30 10.25 10.54
N TRP A 165 9.76 9.01 10.55
CA TRP A 165 8.97 7.89 10.04
C TRP A 165 8.16 7.23 11.15
N SER A 166 6.92 6.83 10.82
CA SER A 166 6.09 5.97 11.66
C SER A 166 5.24 5.03 10.80
N VAL A 167 4.71 3.97 11.41
CA VAL A 167 3.81 2.99 10.76
C VAL A 167 2.43 3.55 10.38
N GLY A 168 2.17 4.85 10.57
CA GLY A 168 0.85 5.46 10.38
C GLY A 168 -0.10 5.30 11.57
N GLY A 169 0.44 4.87 12.72
CA GLY A 169 -0.27 4.62 13.97
C GLY A 169 0.71 4.25 15.09
N PRO A 170 0.22 3.70 16.21
CA PRO A 170 1.08 3.25 17.30
C PRO A 170 2.02 2.13 16.85
N GLY A 171 3.28 2.19 17.28
CA GLY A 171 4.31 1.26 16.85
C GLY A 171 5.71 1.87 16.88
N PRO A 172 6.72 1.15 16.37
CA PRO A 172 8.09 1.65 16.31
C PRO A 172 8.17 2.84 15.32
N CYS A 173 8.96 3.85 15.67
CA CYS A 173 9.15 5.06 14.90
C CYS A 173 10.51 5.70 15.21
N GLY A 174 10.90 6.71 14.43
CA GLY A 174 12.11 7.48 14.69
C GLY A 174 12.47 8.46 13.57
N PRO A 175 13.54 9.25 13.76
CA PRO A 175 14.14 10.01 12.67
C PRO A 175 14.60 9.06 11.57
N ASP A 176 14.65 9.56 10.35
CA ASP A 176 15.16 8.82 9.21
C ASP A 176 16.09 9.68 8.35
N SER A 177 16.71 9.04 7.38
CA SER A 177 17.55 9.67 6.38
C SER A 177 17.23 9.09 5.02
N GLU A 178 16.67 9.93 4.14
CA GLU A 178 16.28 9.51 2.80
C GLU A 178 17.37 9.84 1.79
N ILE A 179 17.48 9.01 0.76
CA ILE A 179 18.46 9.10 -0.30
C ILE A 179 17.73 9.42 -1.60
N PHE A 180 18.13 10.53 -2.22
CA PHE A 180 17.55 11.05 -3.45
C PHE A 180 18.53 11.00 -4.62
N PHE A 181 18.02 10.65 -5.79
CA PHE A 181 18.71 10.78 -7.06
C PHE A 181 18.28 12.06 -7.78
N ASP A 182 19.25 12.92 -8.15
CA ASP A 182 19.03 14.17 -8.90
C ASP A 182 19.07 13.93 -10.41
N TRP A 183 17.91 13.83 -11.05
CA TRP A 183 17.78 13.72 -12.50
C TRP A 183 18.38 14.89 -13.27
N GLY A 184 18.56 16.05 -12.62
CA GLY A 184 19.16 17.24 -13.21
C GLY A 184 18.20 18.42 -13.30
N LYS A 185 18.74 19.59 -13.58
CA LYS A 185 17.99 20.86 -13.59
C LYS A 185 16.89 20.90 -14.66
N GLU A 186 17.01 20.08 -15.70
CA GLU A 186 16.03 19.88 -16.76
C GLU A 186 14.69 19.34 -16.26
N LYS A 187 14.68 18.58 -15.16
CA LYS A 187 13.46 18.09 -14.50
C LYS A 187 13.02 19.00 -13.34
N SER A 188 13.66 20.16 -13.16
CA SER A 188 13.33 21.12 -12.09
C SER A 188 12.02 21.85 -12.38
N CYS A 189 11.22 22.06 -11.33
CA CYS A 189 10.05 22.96 -11.40
C CYS A 189 10.42 24.46 -11.47
N GLY A 190 11.70 24.82 -11.42
CA GLY A 190 12.19 26.21 -11.51
C GLY A 190 11.90 27.09 -10.28
N ARG A 191 11.19 26.57 -9.27
CA ARG A 191 10.92 27.30 -8.02
C ARG A 191 12.20 27.53 -7.22
N PRO A 192 12.37 28.70 -6.57
CA PRO A 192 13.43 28.90 -5.60
C PRO A 192 13.36 27.82 -4.51
N GLY A 193 14.49 27.15 -4.23
CA GLY A 193 14.53 26.06 -3.25
C GLY A 193 14.17 24.67 -3.77
N CYS A 194 14.11 24.45 -5.09
CA CYS A 194 14.00 23.09 -5.65
C CYS A 194 15.18 22.22 -5.21
N GLY A 195 14.89 21.27 -4.32
CA GLY A 195 15.81 20.33 -3.68
C GLY A 195 15.08 19.02 -3.29
N PRO A 196 15.74 18.10 -2.57
CA PRO A 196 15.08 16.99 -1.89
C PRO A 196 13.85 17.44 -1.08
N GLY A 197 12.78 16.65 -1.07
CA GLY A 197 11.47 17.01 -0.52
C GLY A 197 10.60 17.93 -1.40
N CYS A 198 11.09 18.35 -2.58
CA CYS A 198 10.26 19.06 -3.55
C CYS A 198 9.38 18.06 -4.34
N PRO A 199 8.08 18.32 -4.53
CA PRO A 199 7.17 17.39 -5.22
C PRO A 199 7.34 17.35 -6.75
N CYS A 200 8.50 17.75 -7.28
CA CYS A 200 8.79 17.70 -8.73
C CYS A 200 9.71 16.53 -9.06
N ASP A 201 9.69 16.10 -10.33
CA ASP A 201 10.42 14.92 -10.83
C ASP A 201 11.95 14.96 -10.74
N ARG A 202 12.56 16.09 -10.34
CA ARG A 202 14.02 16.22 -10.29
C ARG A 202 14.66 15.32 -9.25
N TYR A 203 14.14 15.30 -8.03
CA TYR A 203 14.73 14.55 -6.92
C TYR A 203 13.86 13.36 -6.63
N LEU A 204 14.31 12.17 -7.05
CA LEU A 204 13.60 10.92 -6.83
C LEU A 204 14.15 10.24 -5.57
N GLU A 205 13.33 10.08 -4.55
CA GLU A 205 13.63 9.24 -3.39
C GLU A 205 13.74 7.78 -3.83
N ILE A 206 14.89 7.16 -3.58
CA ILE A 206 15.18 5.76 -3.94
C ILE A 206 15.32 4.85 -2.73
N TRP A 207 15.72 5.38 -1.57
CA TRP A 207 15.98 4.61 -0.36
C TRP A 207 15.75 5.45 0.89
N ASN A 208 15.01 4.92 1.86
CA ASN A 208 14.86 5.51 3.19
C ASN A 208 15.58 4.64 4.25
N LEU A 209 16.38 5.27 5.12
CA LEU A 209 17.03 4.68 6.28
C LEU A 209 16.37 5.17 7.58
N VAL A 210 15.53 4.36 8.20
CA VAL A 210 14.81 4.71 9.42
C VAL A 210 15.59 4.25 10.65
N PHE A 211 15.82 5.20 11.56
CA PHE A 211 16.54 4.99 12.81
C PHE A 211 15.53 4.78 13.95
N MET A 212 15.06 3.54 14.08
CA MET A 212 14.04 3.17 15.05
C MET A 212 14.58 3.29 16.47
N GLU A 213 14.14 4.33 17.19
CA GLU A 213 14.57 4.62 18.56
C GLU A 213 13.41 4.86 19.53
N PHE A 214 12.18 5.02 19.02
CA PHE A 214 10.98 5.27 19.82
C PHE A 214 9.83 4.30 19.49
N GLU A 215 8.93 4.11 20.46
CA GLU A 215 7.57 3.60 20.26
C GLU A 215 6.59 4.76 20.41
N LEU A 216 5.75 4.94 19.40
CA LEU A 216 4.60 5.84 19.44
C LEU A 216 3.41 5.11 20.07
N HIS A 217 2.83 5.71 21.11
CA HIS A 217 1.66 5.18 21.81
C HIS A 217 0.36 5.76 21.24
N HIS A 218 -0.77 5.12 21.55
CA HIS A 218 -2.11 5.59 21.13
C HIS A 218 -2.47 7.01 21.62
N ASP A 219 -1.87 7.46 22.72
CA ASP A 219 -2.06 8.81 23.27
C ASP A 219 -1.11 9.85 22.64
N GLY A 220 -0.32 9.46 21.64
CA GLY A 220 0.66 10.29 20.95
C GLY A 220 1.99 10.43 21.69
N LYS A 221 2.17 9.75 22.83
CA LYS A 221 3.43 9.79 23.57
C LYS A 221 4.51 8.97 22.86
N LEU A 222 5.75 9.45 22.91
CA LEU A 222 6.95 8.70 22.51
C LEU A 222 7.65 8.12 23.74
N THR A 223 8.06 6.86 23.67
CA THR A 223 8.97 6.25 24.66
C THR A 223 10.14 5.58 23.97
N PRO A 224 11.35 5.58 24.55
CA PRO A 224 12.49 4.87 23.97
C PRO A 224 12.20 3.37 23.78
N LEU A 225 12.66 2.82 22.65
CA LEU A 225 12.66 1.37 22.43
C LEU A 225 13.69 0.68 23.36
N PRO A 226 13.53 -0.62 23.65
CA PRO A 226 14.50 -1.37 24.44
C PRO A 226 15.91 -1.38 23.83
N GLU A 227 15.97 -1.44 22.50
CA GLU A 227 17.20 -1.42 21.70
C GLU A 227 17.00 -0.48 20.51
N GLN A 228 18.09 0.13 20.03
CA GLN A 228 18.08 0.91 18.80
C GLN A 228 18.13 -0.03 17.59
N ASN A 229 17.17 0.13 16.67
CA ASN A 229 17.03 -0.76 15.52
C ASN A 229 17.17 0.01 14.21
N ILE A 230 17.45 -0.71 13.12
CA ILE A 230 17.43 -0.15 11.77
C ILE A 230 16.33 -0.82 10.97
N ASP A 231 15.57 0.03 10.29
CA ASP A 231 14.68 -0.34 9.20
C ASP A 231 15.12 0.45 7.97
N THR A 232 15.06 -0.18 6.81
CA THR A 232 15.34 0.51 5.55
C THR A 232 14.38 0.04 4.48
N GLY A 233 14.06 0.93 3.56
CA GLY A 233 13.20 0.64 2.42
C GLY A 233 13.71 1.29 1.15
N MET A 234 14.23 0.51 0.22
CA MET A 234 14.56 0.91 -1.15
C MET A 234 13.44 0.45 -2.09
N GLY A 235 12.86 1.38 -2.83
CA GLY A 235 11.90 1.03 -3.88
C GLY A 235 12.61 0.36 -5.05
N LEU A 236 12.31 -0.92 -5.30
CA LEU A 236 12.97 -1.70 -6.35
C LEU A 236 12.77 -1.04 -7.72
N GLU A 237 11.53 -0.69 -8.05
CA GLU A 237 11.14 -0.12 -9.35
C GLU A 237 11.71 1.28 -9.56
N ARG A 238 11.74 2.11 -8.52
CA ARG A 238 12.34 3.44 -8.58
C ARG A 238 13.85 3.36 -8.79
N THR A 239 14.51 2.43 -8.12
CA THR A 239 15.96 2.23 -8.28
C THR A 239 16.28 1.60 -9.64
N ALA A 240 15.46 0.67 -10.12
CA ALA A 240 15.58 0.10 -11.46
C ALA A 240 15.47 1.19 -12.54
N ARG A 241 14.53 2.13 -12.40
CA ARG A 241 14.40 3.31 -13.28
C ARG A 241 15.70 4.11 -13.35
N VAL A 242 16.36 4.35 -12.22
CA VAL A 242 17.65 5.06 -12.17
C VAL A 242 18.75 4.27 -12.87
N LEU A 243 18.89 2.97 -12.57
CA LEU A 243 19.94 2.13 -13.15
C LEU A 243 19.80 1.92 -14.66
N GLN A 244 18.57 1.88 -15.15
CA GLN A 244 18.26 1.72 -16.57
C GLN A 244 18.25 3.06 -17.32
N GLY A 245 18.25 4.19 -16.60
CA GLY A 245 18.27 5.52 -17.18
C GLY A 245 17.00 5.85 -17.97
N VAL A 246 15.85 5.36 -17.52
CA VAL A 246 14.56 5.53 -18.21
C VAL A 246 13.67 6.57 -17.51
N ASP A 247 12.73 7.17 -18.25
CA ASP A 247 11.95 8.31 -17.77
C ASP A 247 10.91 7.92 -16.71
N SER A 248 10.43 6.68 -16.71
CA SER A 248 9.43 6.18 -15.77
C SER A 248 9.72 4.76 -15.28
N VAL A 249 9.20 4.40 -14.10
CA VAL A 249 9.21 3.00 -13.61
C VAL A 249 8.53 2.04 -14.59
N TYR A 250 7.54 2.54 -15.32
CA TYR A 250 6.78 1.81 -16.35
C TYR A 250 7.61 1.49 -17.60
N ASP A 251 8.75 2.16 -17.78
CA ASP A 251 9.67 1.97 -18.90
C ASP A 251 10.79 0.97 -18.56
N THR A 252 10.79 0.44 -17.32
CA THR A 252 11.78 -0.56 -16.89
C THR A 252 11.44 -1.94 -17.45
N ASP A 253 12.45 -2.80 -17.54
CA ASP A 253 12.28 -4.23 -17.85
C ASP A 253 11.25 -4.92 -16.93
N GLY A 254 11.10 -4.43 -15.70
CA GLY A 254 10.10 -4.87 -14.72
C GLY A 254 8.66 -4.50 -15.04
N TYR A 255 8.37 -3.91 -16.20
CA TYR A 255 7.01 -3.64 -16.68
C TYR A 255 6.80 -3.96 -18.17
N GLN A 256 7.86 -4.11 -18.96
CA GLN A 256 7.73 -4.18 -20.43
C GLN A 256 6.85 -5.33 -20.90
N ALA A 257 6.93 -6.52 -20.27
CA ALA A 257 6.10 -7.65 -20.68
C ALA A 257 4.60 -7.38 -20.49
N ILE A 258 4.23 -6.70 -19.39
CA ILE A 258 2.85 -6.31 -19.12
C ILE A 258 2.41 -5.19 -20.10
N MET A 259 3.27 -4.21 -20.36
CA MET A 259 2.98 -3.12 -21.30
C MET A 259 2.77 -3.62 -22.72
N ASP A 260 3.64 -4.52 -23.18
CA ASP A 260 3.54 -5.15 -24.50
C ASP A 260 2.26 -5.96 -24.64
N TRP A 261 1.85 -6.67 -23.58
CA TRP A 261 0.58 -7.39 -23.55
C TRP A 261 -0.61 -6.43 -23.67
N ILE A 262 -0.63 -5.34 -22.90
CA ILE A 262 -1.71 -4.34 -22.96
C ILE A 262 -1.79 -3.72 -24.36
N ALA A 263 -0.66 -3.33 -24.95
CA ALA A 263 -0.62 -2.74 -26.28
C ALA A 263 -1.06 -3.73 -27.36
N GLY A 264 -0.67 -5.00 -27.25
CA GLY A 264 -1.06 -6.07 -28.16
C GLY A 264 -2.56 -6.36 -28.16
N GLU A 265 -3.16 -6.42 -26.97
CA GLU A 265 -4.60 -6.73 -26.82
C GLU A 265 -5.50 -5.52 -27.11
N SER A 266 -5.05 -4.30 -26.77
CA SER A 266 -5.82 -3.07 -27.02
C SER A 266 -5.65 -2.54 -28.46
N GLY A 267 -4.53 -2.84 -29.11
CA GLY A 267 -4.15 -2.26 -30.40
C GLY A 267 -3.72 -0.79 -30.34
N VAL A 268 -3.52 -0.24 -29.13
CA VAL A 268 -3.10 1.15 -28.87
C VAL A 268 -1.73 1.12 -28.19
N ALA A 269 -0.77 1.91 -28.68
CA ALA A 269 0.58 1.89 -28.12
C ALA A 269 0.71 2.74 -26.84
N TYR A 270 1.56 2.30 -25.92
CA TYR A 270 2.01 3.14 -24.81
C TYR A 270 2.74 4.39 -25.34
N GLY A 271 2.40 5.57 -24.82
CA GLY A 271 2.95 6.85 -25.30
C GLY A 271 2.28 7.41 -26.55
N GLU A 272 1.27 6.75 -27.14
CA GLU A 272 0.57 7.25 -28.33
C GLU A 272 -0.25 8.54 -28.04
N SER A 273 -0.77 8.65 -26.82
CA SER A 273 -1.44 9.83 -26.28
C SER A 273 -1.32 9.87 -24.76
N ASP A 274 -1.68 11.00 -24.14
CA ASP A 274 -1.73 11.12 -22.67
C ASP A 274 -2.75 10.14 -22.07
N GLU A 275 -3.88 9.94 -22.75
CA GLU A 275 -4.91 8.97 -22.36
C GLU A 275 -4.40 7.52 -22.44
N ALA A 276 -3.73 7.17 -23.54
CA ALA A 276 -3.13 5.84 -23.70
C ALA A 276 -2.04 5.60 -22.65
N THR A 277 -1.20 6.60 -22.39
CA THR A 277 -0.15 6.57 -21.36
C THR A 277 -0.74 6.31 -19.99
N LYS A 278 -1.74 7.11 -19.58
CA LYS A 278 -2.42 6.94 -18.28
C LYS A 278 -3.06 5.55 -18.16
N ALA A 279 -3.77 5.09 -19.19
CA ALA A 279 -4.46 3.81 -19.17
C ALA A 279 -3.48 2.63 -19.05
N HIS A 280 -2.39 2.61 -19.81
CA HIS A 280 -1.36 1.57 -19.73
C HIS A 280 -0.71 1.51 -18.34
N ARG A 281 -0.36 2.67 -17.76
CA ARG A 281 0.22 2.75 -16.42
C ARG A 281 -0.71 2.18 -15.36
N ILE A 282 -1.99 2.59 -15.38
CA ILE A 282 -3.00 2.10 -14.43
C ILE A 282 -3.22 0.60 -14.61
N LEU A 283 -3.37 0.11 -15.85
CA LEU A 283 -3.56 -1.31 -16.12
C LEU A 283 -2.37 -2.15 -15.66
N ALA A 284 -1.15 -1.69 -15.89
CA ALA A 284 0.03 -2.43 -15.51
C ALA A 284 0.23 -2.48 -13.98
N ASP A 285 0.10 -1.34 -13.30
CA ASP A 285 0.19 -1.27 -11.84
C ASP A 285 -0.95 -2.04 -11.16
N HIS A 286 -2.20 -1.74 -11.50
CA HIS A 286 -3.35 -2.42 -10.90
C HIS A 286 -3.41 -3.89 -11.29
N GLY A 287 -2.89 -4.24 -12.48
CA GLY A 287 -2.66 -5.62 -12.90
C GLY A 287 -1.79 -6.39 -11.92
N ARG A 288 -0.62 -5.82 -11.55
CA ARG A 288 0.23 -6.40 -10.49
C ARG A 288 -0.52 -6.46 -9.17
N GLY A 289 -1.05 -5.33 -8.70
CA GLY A 289 -1.73 -5.24 -7.41
C GLY A 289 -2.87 -6.24 -7.24
N MET A 290 -3.79 -6.32 -8.19
CA MET A 290 -4.93 -7.25 -8.13
C MET A 290 -4.51 -8.72 -8.23
N THR A 291 -3.45 -9.02 -9.00
CA THR A 291 -2.92 -10.37 -9.15
C THR A 291 -2.35 -10.87 -7.83
N PHE A 292 -1.55 -10.04 -7.14
CA PHE A 292 -1.01 -10.40 -5.82
C PHE A 292 -2.10 -10.47 -4.74
N LEU A 293 -3.04 -9.53 -4.70
CA LEU A 293 -4.15 -9.59 -3.75
C LEU A 293 -4.98 -10.86 -3.94
N ALA A 294 -5.31 -11.22 -5.18
CA ALA A 294 -6.03 -12.46 -5.47
C ALA A 294 -5.20 -13.72 -5.13
N GLY A 295 -3.87 -13.67 -5.30
CA GLY A 295 -2.96 -14.75 -4.91
C GLY A 295 -2.90 -14.97 -3.39
N GLU A 296 -3.19 -13.93 -2.61
CA GLU A 296 -3.33 -13.99 -1.14
C GLU A 296 -4.79 -14.30 -0.72
N GLY A 297 -5.65 -14.70 -1.66
CA GLY A 297 -7.05 -15.08 -1.40
C GLY A 297 -8.02 -13.91 -1.22
N ILE A 298 -7.60 -12.67 -1.51
CA ILE A 298 -8.47 -11.50 -1.37
C ILE A 298 -9.38 -11.39 -2.59
N ALA A 299 -10.69 -11.50 -2.36
CA ALA A 299 -11.72 -11.27 -3.37
C ALA A 299 -12.35 -9.87 -3.23
N PRO A 300 -12.82 -9.26 -4.33
CA PRO A 300 -13.60 -8.03 -4.30
C PRO A 300 -14.81 -8.08 -3.36
N SER A 301 -14.95 -7.10 -2.47
CA SER A 301 -16.05 -6.97 -1.51
C SER A 301 -16.41 -5.48 -1.26
N ASN A 302 -17.41 -5.22 -0.41
CA ASN A 302 -17.83 -3.85 -0.07
C ASN A 302 -16.97 -3.19 1.03
N GLU A 303 -16.10 -3.95 1.71
CA GLU A 303 -15.41 -3.48 2.92
C GLU A 303 -13.98 -3.98 3.02
N GLY A 304 -13.16 -3.27 3.80
CA GLY A 304 -11.77 -3.64 4.09
C GLY A 304 -10.93 -3.91 2.84
N ARG A 305 -10.14 -4.99 2.87
CA ARG A 305 -9.23 -5.37 1.77
C ARG A 305 -9.97 -5.66 0.47
N GLY A 306 -11.16 -6.25 0.57
CA GLY A 306 -11.99 -6.54 -0.60
C GLY A 306 -12.52 -5.27 -1.26
N TYR A 307 -12.77 -4.19 -0.52
CA TYR A 307 -13.09 -2.88 -1.10
C TYR A 307 -11.90 -2.31 -1.89
N VAL A 308 -10.68 -2.40 -1.33
CA VAL A 308 -9.45 -1.98 -2.04
C VAL A 308 -9.28 -2.75 -3.35
N MET A 309 -9.37 -4.08 -3.28
CA MET A 309 -9.30 -4.95 -4.44
C MET A 309 -10.37 -4.59 -5.49
N ARG A 310 -11.61 -4.38 -5.05
CA ARG A 310 -12.70 -3.94 -5.91
C ARG A 310 -12.40 -2.60 -6.59
N ARG A 311 -11.88 -1.62 -5.84
CA ARG A 311 -11.58 -0.28 -6.34
C ARG A 311 -10.56 -0.32 -7.48
N ILE A 312 -9.43 -1.00 -7.28
CA ILE A 312 -8.39 -1.09 -8.32
C ILE A 312 -8.85 -1.88 -9.55
N VAL A 313 -9.63 -2.97 -9.36
CA VAL A 313 -10.22 -3.73 -10.47
C VAL A 313 -11.15 -2.85 -11.30
N ARG A 314 -12.07 -2.12 -10.65
CA ARG A 314 -13.05 -1.28 -11.36
C ARG A 314 -12.39 -0.11 -12.08
N ARG A 315 -11.36 0.49 -11.48
CA ARG A 315 -10.55 1.53 -12.12
C ARG A 315 -9.79 0.99 -13.34
N ALA A 316 -9.19 -0.20 -13.23
CA ALA A 316 -8.53 -0.86 -14.35
C ALA A 316 -9.50 -1.15 -15.52
N VAL A 317 -10.67 -1.73 -15.24
CA VAL A 317 -11.70 -2.01 -16.28
C VAL A 317 -12.19 -0.71 -16.94
N GLN A 318 -12.34 0.38 -16.17
CA GLN A 318 -12.72 1.66 -16.73
C GLN A 318 -11.64 2.26 -17.65
N GLN A 319 -10.36 2.15 -17.29
CA GLN A 319 -9.24 2.62 -18.11
C GLN A 319 -9.01 1.74 -19.35
N ALA A 320 -9.22 0.43 -19.25
CA ALA A 320 -9.19 -0.48 -20.40
C ALA A 320 -10.14 -0.03 -21.52
N GLY A 321 -11.37 0.37 -21.16
CA GLY A 321 -12.35 0.86 -22.12
C GLY A 321 -11.90 2.10 -22.90
N ARG A 322 -11.00 2.93 -22.34
CA ARG A 322 -10.46 4.14 -23.00
C ARG A 322 -9.53 3.83 -24.16
N ILE A 323 -8.77 2.75 -24.03
CA ILE A 323 -7.88 2.26 -25.08
C ILE A 323 -8.52 1.14 -25.91
N GLY A 324 -9.84 0.95 -25.81
CA GLY A 324 -10.58 -0.02 -26.62
C GLY A 324 -10.47 -1.48 -26.15
N LEU A 325 -9.82 -1.74 -25.01
CA LEU A 325 -9.70 -3.07 -24.44
C LEU A 325 -11.03 -3.48 -23.79
N SER A 326 -11.65 -4.52 -24.35
CA SER A 326 -12.99 -4.97 -23.96
C SER A 326 -12.93 -6.21 -23.07
N PRO A 327 -13.75 -6.30 -22.00
CA PRO A 327 -13.87 -7.50 -21.19
C PRO A 327 -14.28 -8.75 -21.98
N PRO A 328 -13.86 -9.97 -21.56
CA PRO A 328 -12.99 -10.23 -20.42
C PRO A 328 -11.51 -10.14 -20.78
N PHE A 329 -10.71 -9.42 -19.98
CA PHE A 329 -9.26 -9.29 -20.17
C PHE A 329 -8.44 -9.47 -18.87
N LEU A 330 -9.05 -9.33 -17.68
CA LEU A 330 -8.29 -9.41 -16.41
C LEU A 330 -7.56 -10.75 -16.19
N PRO A 331 -8.11 -11.92 -16.58
CA PRO A 331 -7.38 -13.18 -16.46
C PRO A 331 -6.10 -13.23 -17.32
N GLY A 332 -6.14 -12.63 -18.52
CA GLY A 332 -4.98 -12.55 -19.41
C GLY A 332 -3.93 -11.56 -18.89
N LEU A 333 -4.37 -10.42 -18.37
CA LEU A 333 -3.49 -9.45 -17.71
C LEU A 333 -2.79 -10.08 -16.49
N ALA A 334 -3.53 -10.85 -15.69
CA ALA A 334 -2.95 -11.60 -14.58
C ALA A 334 -1.94 -12.65 -15.05
N ASP A 335 -2.20 -13.35 -16.16
CA ASP A 335 -1.22 -14.30 -16.71
C ASP A 335 0.09 -13.60 -17.10
N ALA A 336 0.03 -12.42 -17.72
CA ALA A 336 1.21 -11.63 -18.07
C ALA A 336 2.00 -11.20 -16.81
N VAL A 337 1.31 -10.81 -15.74
CA VAL A 337 1.94 -10.52 -14.44
C VAL A 337 2.63 -11.77 -13.86
N ILE A 338 1.95 -12.92 -13.87
CA ILE A 338 2.49 -14.17 -13.32
C ILE A 338 3.71 -14.62 -14.15
N GLU A 339 3.70 -14.45 -15.47
CA GLU A 339 4.86 -14.73 -16.31
C GLU A 339 6.06 -13.83 -15.97
N GLN A 340 5.81 -12.55 -15.73
CA GLN A 340 6.86 -11.59 -15.40
C GLN A 340 7.44 -11.76 -13.98
N MET A 341 6.60 -12.17 -13.02
CA MET A 341 6.95 -12.14 -11.59
C MET A 341 7.03 -13.52 -10.92
N GLY A 342 6.59 -14.59 -11.60
CA GLY A 342 6.45 -15.92 -11.02
C GLY A 342 7.76 -16.59 -10.62
N GLU A 343 8.91 -16.16 -11.15
CA GLU A 343 10.21 -16.64 -10.70
C GLU A 343 10.54 -16.15 -9.29
N ALA A 344 10.30 -14.86 -9.02
CA ALA A 344 10.52 -14.27 -7.70
C ALA A 344 9.42 -14.65 -6.70
N TYR A 345 8.20 -14.89 -7.20
CA TYR A 345 7.01 -15.21 -6.41
C TYR A 345 6.31 -16.48 -6.94
N PRO A 346 6.85 -17.68 -6.66
CA PRO A 346 6.31 -18.95 -7.15
C PRO A 346 4.85 -19.21 -6.74
N GLU A 347 4.40 -18.62 -5.62
CA GLU A 347 3.02 -18.70 -5.16
C GLU A 347 2.02 -18.18 -6.21
N LEU A 348 2.41 -17.21 -7.04
CA LEU A 348 1.57 -16.72 -8.13
C LEU A 348 1.32 -17.80 -9.19
N VAL A 349 2.32 -18.62 -9.46
CA VAL A 349 2.21 -19.74 -10.41
C VAL A 349 1.34 -20.84 -9.82
N GLU A 350 1.52 -21.14 -8.54
CA GLU A 350 0.71 -22.12 -7.80
C GLU A 350 -0.78 -21.74 -7.79
N TYR A 351 -1.09 -20.48 -7.49
CA TYR A 351 -2.47 -20.01 -7.37
C TYR A 351 -3.05 -19.43 -8.67
N ARG A 352 -2.39 -19.60 -9.83
CA ARG A 352 -2.81 -19.05 -11.13
C ARG A 352 -4.29 -19.30 -11.44
N ALA A 353 -4.76 -20.54 -11.22
CA ALA A 353 -6.15 -20.90 -11.52
C ALA A 353 -7.16 -20.13 -10.65
N GLU A 354 -6.84 -19.95 -9.37
CA GLU A 354 -7.69 -19.24 -8.41
C GLU A 354 -7.68 -17.73 -8.67
N ILE A 355 -6.51 -17.15 -8.93
CA ILE A 355 -6.35 -15.75 -9.32
C ILE A 355 -7.24 -15.42 -10.52
N ARG A 356 -7.14 -16.24 -11.59
CA ARG A 356 -7.96 -16.08 -12.80
C ARG A 356 -9.45 -16.15 -12.51
N ARG A 357 -9.87 -17.08 -11.64
CA ARG A 357 -11.27 -17.27 -11.26
C ARG A 357 -11.83 -16.06 -10.49
N ILE A 358 -11.08 -15.52 -9.53
CA ILE A 358 -11.47 -14.35 -8.74
C ILE A 358 -11.64 -13.13 -9.66
N LEU A 359 -10.66 -12.88 -10.53
CA LEU A 359 -10.66 -11.71 -11.42
C LEU A 359 -11.74 -11.78 -12.49
N ALA A 360 -11.91 -12.92 -13.17
CA ALA A 360 -12.99 -13.12 -14.14
C ALA A 360 -14.36 -12.87 -13.52
N GLY A 361 -14.59 -13.40 -12.31
CA GLY A 361 -15.87 -13.27 -11.63
C GLY A 361 -16.26 -11.81 -11.34
N GLU A 362 -15.30 -10.95 -10.98
CA GLU A 362 -15.60 -9.53 -10.75
C GLU A 362 -15.74 -8.75 -12.06
N GLU A 363 -14.94 -9.06 -13.07
CA GLU A 363 -15.01 -8.40 -14.38
C GLU A 363 -16.38 -8.61 -15.03
N GLU A 364 -16.88 -9.85 -15.04
CA GLU A 364 -18.20 -10.20 -15.58
C GLU A 364 -19.32 -9.44 -14.85
N ARG A 365 -19.27 -9.38 -13.51
CA ARG A 365 -20.28 -8.66 -12.70
C ARG A 365 -20.25 -7.15 -12.96
N PHE A 366 -19.06 -6.57 -13.08
CA PHE A 366 -18.92 -5.12 -13.19
C PHE A 366 -19.12 -4.60 -14.62
N ALA A 367 -18.76 -5.36 -15.65
CA ALA A 367 -18.91 -4.93 -17.04
C ALA A 367 -20.36 -4.52 -17.36
N GLU A 368 -21.35 -5.27 -16.86
CA GLU A 368 -22.77 -4.95 -17.03
C GLU A 368 -23.20 -3.64 -16.37
N THR A 369 -22.68 -3.35 -15.18
CA THR A 369 -23.02 -2.14 -14.41
C THR A 369 -22.23 -0.93 -14.90
N LEU A 370 -20.98 -1.12 -15.34
CA LEU A 370 -20.09 -0.07 -15.81
C LEU A 370 -20.69 0.73 -16.95
N SER A 371 -21.19 0.07 -18.00
CA SER A 371 -21.77 0.79 -19.16
C SER A 371 -23.02 1.59 -18.78
N ARG A 372 -23.82 1.10 -17.82
CA ARG A 372 -24.99 1.84 -17.32
C ARG A 372 -24.58 3.03 -16.43
N GLY A 373 -23.63 2.81 -15.54
CA GLY A 373 -23.10 3.84 -14.65
C GLY A 373 -22.40 4.96 -15.42
N MET A 374 -21.64 4.63 -16.48
CA MET A 374 -20.97 5.63 -17.32
C MET A 374 -21.98 6.53 -18.05
N ARG A 375 -23.07 5.96 -18.57
CA ARG A 375 -24.15 6.77 -19.17
C ARG A 375 -24.80 7.70 -18.14
N LEU A 376 -25.09 7.20 -16.94
CA LEU A 376 -25.62 8.06 -15.88
C LEU A 376 -24.62 9.16 -15.52
N PHE A 377 -23.33 8.83 -15.37
CA PHE A 377 -22.28 9.80 -15.11
C PHE A 377 -22.25 10.90 -16.19
N ASP A 378 -22.32 10.53 -17.47
CA ASP A 378 -22.35 11.49 -18.57
C ASP A 378 -23.58 12.41 -18.52
N ASP A 379 -24.75 11.86 -18.20
CA ASP A 379 -25.99 12.64 -18.08
C ASP A 379 -25.91 13.65 -16.92
N VAL A 380 -25.38 13.25 -15.76
CA VAL A 380 -25.25 14.15 -14.60
C VAL A 380 -24.14 15.18 -14.81
N ALA A 381 -23.00 14.79 -15.38
CA ALA A 381 -21.88 15.68 -15.68
C ALA A 381 -22.23 16.72 -16.75
N ALA A 382 -23.15 16.42 -17.66
CA ALA A 382 -23.68 17.39 -18.62
C ALA A 382 -24.47 18.54 -17.94
N SER A 383 -24.90 18.35 -16.69
CA SER A 383 -25.67 19.32 -15.91
C SER A 383 -24.80 20.18 -14.98
N GLY A 384 -23.49 19.92 -14.87
CA GLY A 384 -22.55 20.64 -14.01
C GLY A 384 -21.92 19.73 -12.95
N ASP A 385 -21.59 20.30 -11.79
CA ASP A 385 -21.02 19.58 -10.65
C ASP A 385 -21.90 18.40 -10.21
N ILE A 386 -21.26 17.33 -9.73
CA ILE A 386 -21.93 16.09 -9.36
C ILE A 386 -22.49 16.22 -7.94
N SER A 387 -23.81 16.12 -7.81
CA SER A 387 -24.49 16.16 -6.51
C SER A 387 -24.15 14.94 -5.65
N GLY A 388 -24.28 15.06 -4.33
CA GLY A 388 -24.08 13.93 -3.41
C GLY A 388 -25.10 12.82 -3.64
N GLU A 389 -26.33 13.16 -4.04
CA GLU A 389 -27.37 12.22 -4.44
C GLU A 389 -26.99 11.44 -5.70
N ASP A 390 -26.42 12.10 -6.71
CA ASP A 390 -25.99 11.45 -7.95
C ASP A 390 -24.76 10.58 -7.72
N ALA A 391 -23.78 11.06 -6.94
CA ALA A 391 -22.63 10.28 -6.51
C ALA A 391 -23.07 9.05 -5.70
N PHE A 392 -24.04 9.21 -4.79
CA PHE A 392 -24.60 8.12 -4.00
C PHE A 392 -25.32 7.12 -4.90
N ARG A 393 -26.08 7.58 -5.89
CA ARG A 393 -26.75 6.72 -6.87
C ARG A 393 -25.75 5.94 -7.73
N LEU A 394 -24.69 6.59 -8.21
CA LEU A 394 -23.59 5.95 -8.95
C LEU A 394 -22.94 4.84 -8.10
N HIS A 395 -22.71 5.10 -6.82
CA HIS A 395 -22.15 4.13 -5.88
C HIS A 395 -23.11 2.98 -5.56
N ASP A 396 -24.28 3.27 -5.01
CA ASP A 396 -25.22 2.28 -4.48
C ASP A 396 -25.87 1.44 -5.59
N THR A 397 -26.26 2.07 -6.70
CA THR A 397 -27.00 1.38 -7.77
C THR A 397 -26.10 0.78 -8.84
N TYR A 398 -24.98 1.45 -9.18
CA TYR A 398 -24.12 1.06 -10.30
C TYR A 398 -22.73 0.58 -9.86
N GLY A 399 -22.43 0.64 -8.56
CA GLY A 399 -21.17 0.17 -8.02
C GLY A 399 -19.97 1.05 -8.38
N PHE A 400 -20.15 2.33 -8.67
CA PHE A 400 -19.01 3.22 -8.90
C PHE A 400 -18.43 3.62 -7.55
N PRO A 401 -17.18 3.26 -7.23
CA PRO A 401 -16.50 3.82 -6.06
C PRO A 401 -16.54 5.35 -6.15
N LEU A 402 -16.68 6.04 -5.00
CA LEU A 402 -16.71 7.51 -4.98
C LEU A 402 -15.46 8.08 -5.65
N GLU A 403 -14.32 7.42 -5.47
CA GLU A 403 -13.03 7.80 -6.02
C GLU A 403 -13.02 7.74 -7.55
N LEU A 404 -13.70 6.76 -8.15
CA LEU A 404 -13.86 6.70 -9.61
C LEU A 404 -14.73 7.86 -10.11
N THR A 405 -15.83 8.17 -9.40
CA THR A 405 -16.69 9.31 -9.74
C THR A 405 -15.91 10.63 -9.63
N ARG A 406 -15.10 10.80 -8.58
CA ARG A 406 -14.22 11.96 -8.38
C ARG A 406 -13.20 12.07 -9.50
N GLU A 407 -12.55 10.97 -9.87
CA GLU A 407 -11.58 10.95 -10.97
C GLU A 407 -12.23 11.39 -12.29
N LEU A 408 -13.36 10.80 -12.67
CA LEU A 408 -14.08 11.16 -13.88
C LEU A 408 -14.58 12.62 -13.88
N ALA A 409 -15.01 13.14 -12.73
CA ALA A 409 -15.44 14.53 -12.59
C ALA A 409 -14.27 15.50 -12.76
N SER A 410 -13.12 15.20 -12.13
CA SER A 410 -11.92 16.03 -12.18
C SER A 410 -11.38 16.21 -13.60
N GLU A 411 -11.49 15.20 -14.47
CA GLU A 411 -11.10 15.28 -15.88
C GLU A 411 -11.99 16.21 -16.72
N ARG A 412 -13.14 16.62 -16.18
CA ARG A 412 -14.07 17.59 -16.80
C ARG A 412 -14.11 18.91 -16.04
N ASP A 413 -13.15 19.14 -15.13
CA ASP A 413 -13.11 20.29 -14.23
C ASP A 413 -14.40 20.44 -13.37
N LEU A 414 -15.03 19.31 -13.01
CA LEU A 414 -16.24 19.26 -12.18
C LEU A 414 -15.93 18.85 -10.74
N ALA A 415 -16.67 19.42 -9.79
CA ALA A 415 -16.61 19.02 -8.39
C ALA A 415 -17.63 17.91 -8.06
N VAL A 416 -17.42 17.22 -6.93
CA VAL A 416 -18.35 16.24 -6.36
C VAL A 416 -18.70 16.67 -4.94
N ASP A 417 -19.98 16.69 -4.58
CA ASP A 417 -20.43 16.96 -3.21
C ASP A 417 -20.24 15.71 -2.31
N GLU A 418 -19.01 15.57 -1.80
CA GLU A 418 -18.60 14.45 -0.95
C GLU A 418 -19.21 14.49 0.45
N ASP A 419 -19.49 15.68 0.97
CA ASP A 419 -20.11 15.86 2.29
C ASP A 419 -21.53 15.29 2.27
N ARG A 420 -22.31 15.62 1.22
CA ARG A 420 -23.66 15.08 1.06
C ARG A 420 -23.66 13.59 0.77
N PHE A 421 -22.73 13.11 -0.07
CA PHE A 421 -22.53 11.67 -0.28
C PHE A 421 -22.29 10.93 1.05
N THR A 422 -21.39 11.47 1.88
CA THR A 422 -21.04 10.88 3.19
C THR A 422 -22.24 10.87 4.13
N ALA A 423 -23.04 11.93 4.14
CA ALA A 423 -24.28 11.98 4.90
C ALA A 423 -25.27 10.89 4.44
N LEU A 424 -25.47 10.72 3.13
CA LEU A 424 -26.35 9.70 2.56
C LEU A 424 -25.89 8.27 2.86
N MET A 425 -24.58 8.01 2.83
CA MET A 425 -24.01 6.73 3.28
C MET A 425 -24.29 6.47 4.77
N GLY A 426 -24.23 7.51 5.60
CA GLY A 426 -24.62 7.45 7.02
C GLY A 426 -26.10 7.10 7.20
N GLU A 427 -27.00 7.81 6.51
CA GLU A 427 -28.44 7.57 6.50
C GLU A 427 -28.77 6.13 6.03
N GLN A 428 -28.08 5.61 5.01
CA GLN A 428 -28.25 4.24 4.53
C GLN A 428 -27.83 3.19 5.57
N ARG A 429 -26.71 3.42 6.27
CA ARG A 429 -26.24 2.54 7.34
C ARG A 429 -27.24 2.50 8.49
N GLU A 430 -27.77 3.66 8.90
CA GLU A 430 -28.80 3.74 9.93
C GLU A 430 -30.10 3.04 9.52
N ARG A 431 -30.56 3.24 8.27
CA ARG A 431 -31.72 2.53 7.73
C ARG A 431 -31.54 1.02 7.68
N SER A 432 -30.35 0.55 7.32
CA SER A 432 -30.03 -0.88 7.27
C SER A 432 -30.06 -1.50 8.68
N ARG A 433 -29.53 -0.79 9.69
CA ARG A 433 -29.62 -1.18 11.10
C ARG A 433 -31.06 -1.17 11.64
N ALA A 434 -31.88 -0.22 11.21
CA ALA A 434 -33.29 -0.15 11.60
C ALA A 434 -34.15 -1.24 10.92
N ALA A 435 -33.75 -1.69 9.72
CA ALA A 435 -34.44 -2.72 8.94
C ALA A 435 -34.03 -4.15 9.30
N SER A 436 -32.84 -4.37 9.90
CA SER A 436 -32.37 -5.71 10.31
C SER A 436 -33.08 -6.27 11.54
N GLY A 437 -33.98 -5.53 12.19
CA GLY A 437 -34.95 -6.07 13.15
C GLY A 437 -34.37 -6.79 14.38
N PHE A 438 -33.08 -6.62 14.68
CA PHE A 438 -32.44 -7.24 15.83
C PHE A 438 -32.69 -6.42 17.11
N GLU A 439 -33.90 -6.53 17.66
CA GLU A 439 -34.16 -6.11 19.05
C GLU A 439 -33.61 -7.18 19.99
N LEU A 440 -32.58 -6.83 20.77
CA LEU A 440 -32.10 -7.66 21.86
C LEU A 440 -33.14 -7.65 22.99
N ARG A 441 -33.88 -8.75 23.17
CA ARG A 441 -34.96 -8.84 24.19
C ARG A 441 -34.50 -9.47 25.51
N LEU A 442 -33.36 -10.14 25.50
CA LEU A 442 -32.70 -10.68 26.68
C LEU A 442 -31.95 -9.58 27.46
N THR A 443 -32.55 -9.08 28.54
CA THR A 443 -31.99 -8.00 29.38
C THR A 443 -31.15 -8.49 30.57
N ASP A 444 -30.78 -9.77 30.62
CA ASP A 444 -30.03 -10.32 31.77
C ASP A 444 -28.59 -9.78 31.82
N GLU A 445 -28.11 -9.33 32.98
CA GLU A 445 -26.79 -8.70 33.16
C GLU A 445 -25.61 -9.69 33.16
N ALA A 446 -25.88 -10.99 33.18
CA ALA A 446 -24.83 -12.02 33.12
C ALA A 446 -23.94 -11.80 31.88
N LYS A 447 -22.60 -11.80 32.03
CA LYS A 447 -21.68 -11.64 30.89
C LYS A 447 -21.47 -12.98 30.18
N THR A 448 -21.41 -12.94 28.86
CA THR A 448 -20.94 -14.07 28.04
C THR A 448 -19.43 -13.95 27.89
N ASP A 449 -18.70 -15.01 28.23
CA ASP A 449 -17.27 -15.09 28.01
C ASP A 449 -16.99 -15.45 26.55
N PHE A 450 -16.43 -14.50 25.80
CA PHE A 450 -16.08 -14.71 24.40
C PHE A 450 -14.77 -15.49 24.30
N VAL A 451 -14.83 -16.68 23.68
CA VAL A 451 -13.69 -17.60 23.53
C VAL A 451 -13.25 -17.77 22.07
N GLY A 452 -13.88 -17.03 21.14
CA GLY A 452 -13.63 -17.14 19.70
C GLY A 452 -12.24 -16.70 19.25
N TYR A 453 -11.48 -16.03 20.14
CA TYR A 453 -10.05 -15.76 19.91
C TYR A 453 -9.16 -17.01 20.05
N GLU A 454 -9.59 -17.99 20.85
CA GLU A 454 -8.78 -19.17 21.18
C GLU A 454 -9.29 -20.45 20.51
N ARG A 455 -10.61 -20.59 20.35
CA ARG A 455 -11.26 -21.80 19.83
C ARG A 455 -12.56 -21.48 19.11
N THR A 456 -12.85 -22.23 18.05
CA THR A 456 -14.06 -22.10 17.22
C THR A 456 -15.21 -23.00 17.68
N GLU A 457 -14.98 -23.86 18.66
CA GLU A 457 -16.00 -24.75 19.24
C GLU A 457 -15.95 -24.68 20.77
N ALA A 458 -17.13 -24.62 21.41
CA ALA A 458 -17.24 -24.62 22.86
C ALA A 458 -18.48 -25.40 23.32
N LEU A 459 -18.29 -26.31 24.30
CA LEU A 459 -19.40 -26.91 25.03
C LEU A 459 -19.84 -25.92 26.12
N THR A 460 -21.03 -25.35 25.98
CA THR A 460 -21.50 -24.25 26.82
C THR A 460 -22.91 -24.52 27.37
N ALA A 461 -23.29 -23.77 28.41
CA ALA A 461 -24.65 -23.79 28.95
C ALA A 461 -25.44 -22.59 28.43
N ILE A 462 -26.74 -22.79 28.21
CA ILE A 462 -27.69 -21.70 27.93
C ILE A 462 -28.00 -21.03 29.27
N ALA A 463 -27.53 -19.81 29.44
CA ALA A 463 -27.75 -18.98 30.63
C ALA A 463 -29.16 -18.37 30.65
N SER A 464 -29.69 -17.98 29.49
CA SER A 464 -31.07 -17.49 29.33
C SER A 464 -31.61 -17.84 27.95
N LEU A 465 -32.92 -18.01 27.84
CA LEU A 465 -33.61 -18.43 26.62
C LEU A 465 -34.94 -17.69 26.50
N GLU A 466 -35.20 -17.12 25.32
CA GLU A 466 -36.47 -16.51 24.96
C GLU A 466 -36.93 -17.07 23.61
N GLU A 467 -38.13 -17.65 23.56
CA GLU A 467 -38.72 -18.11 22.30
C GLU A 467 -39.27 -16.92 21.50
N LEU A 468 -38.91 -16.83 20.23
CA LEU A 468 -39.34 -15.76 19.32
C LEU A 468 -40.53 -16.17 18.44
N GLY A 469 -40.93 -17.44 18.46
CA GLY A 469 -41.94 -18.02 17.57
C GLY A 469 -41.33 -18.72 16.35
N ASP A 470 -42.15 -19.45 15.58
CA ASP A 470 -41.76 -20.17 14.35
C ASP A 470 -40.56 -21.14 14.49
N GLY A 471 -40.35 -21.68 15.69
CA GLY A 471 -39.23 -22.57 15.99
C GLY A 471 -37.89 -21.87 16.25
N LEU A 472 -37.90 -20.53 16.32
CA LEU A 472 -36.74 -19.70 16.63
C LEU A 472 -36.73 -19.28 18.11
N PHE A 473 -35.53 -19.13 18.66
CA PHE A 473 -35.30 -18.64 20.01
C PHE A 473 -34.04 -17.75 20.04
N GLN A 474 -34.02 -16.78 20.94
CA GLN A 474 -32.79 -16.12 21.38
C GLN A 474 -32.25 -16.85 22.60
N ALA A 475 -30.97 -17.18 22.59
CA ALA A 475 -30.28 -17.79 23.71
C ALA A 475 -29.07 -16.94 24.11
N LYS A 476 -28.88 -16.76 25.41
CA LYS A 476 -27.66 -16.21 25.99
C LYS A 476 -26.80 -17.36 26.47
N LEU A 477 -25.57 -17.44 25.98
CA LEU A 477 -24.62 -18.51 26.31
C LEU A 477 -23.65 -18.04 27.40
N HIS A 478 -23.16 -18.97 28.22
CA HIS A 478 -22.15 -18.65 29.23
C HIS A 478 -20.77 -18.40 28.59
N GLU A 479 -20.33 -19.33 27.74
CA GLU A 479 -19.19 -19.15 26.82
C GLU A 479 -19.68 -19.17 25.37
N SER A 480 -19.11 -18.33 24.50
CA SER A 480 -19.45 -18.31 23.07
C SER A 480 -18.21 -18.09 22.19
N PRO A 481 -17.98 -18.90 21.14
CA PRO A 481 -16.99 -18.60 20.12
C PRO A 481 -17.52 -17.60 19.07
N PHE A 482 -18.82 -17.28 19.10
CA PHE A 482 -19.49 -16.43 18.11
C PHE A 482 -19.45 -14.94 18.47
N TYR A 483 -19.19 -14.10 17.47
CA TYR A 483 -19.20 -12.65 17.59
C TYR A 483 -20.62 -12.12 17.78
N ALA A 484 -20.82 -11.32 18.83
CA ALA A 484 -22.10 -10.65 19.04
C ALA A 484 -22.35 -9.56 17.98
N GLU A 485 -23.62 -9.36 17.62
CA GLU A 485 -24.01 -8.26 16.73
C GLU A 485 -23.89 -6.91 17.47
N GLY A 486 -22.71 -6.29 17.34
CA GLY A 486 -22.38 -5.01 17.96
C GLY A 486 -20.87 -4.80 18.09
N GLY A 487 -20.38 -3.57 17.84
CA GLY A 487 -18.96 -3.23 17.96
C GLY A 487 -18.17 -3.15 16.64
N GLY A 488 -18.85 -3.19 15.49
CA GLY A 488 -18.21 -2.95 14.19
C GLY A 488 -17.54 -4.18 13.55
N GLN A 489 -17.80 -5.39 14.07
CA GLN A 489 -17.42 -6.66 13.46
C GLN A 489 -18.64 -7.36 12.83
N VAL A 490 -18.42 -8.22 11.84
CA VAL A 490 -19.46 -9.07 11.27
C VAL A 490 -19.86 -10.10 12.33
N SER A 491 -21.13 -10.09 12.73
CA SER A 491 -21.67 -11.11 13.63
C SER A 491 -21.76 -12.46 12.93
N ASP A 492 -21.57 -13.53 13.68
CA ASP A 492 -21.75 -14.90 13.19
C ASP A 492 -23.23 -15.30 13.08
#